data_AF-A0A8S0U1Q3-F1
#
_entry.id   AF-A0A8S0U1Q3-F1
#
_cell.length_a   1.000
_cell.length_b   1.000
_cell.length_c   1.000
_cell.angle_alpha   90.00
_cell.angle_beta   90.00
_cell.angle_gamma   90.00
#
_symmetry.space_group_name_H-M   'P 1'
#
loop_
_entity.id
_entity.type
_entity.pdbx_description
1 polymer ?
#
loop_
_entity_poly.entity_id
_entity_poly.type
_entity_poly.pdbx_seq_one_letter_code
_entity_poly.pdbx_strand_id
1 'polypeptide(L)' 'MQLLESGLKVKEYELLRRNFSETGCFGFGIQEHIDLGIKYDPSTGIYDMDFYVVLECPGYRVGHRSRCNSRIGI' A
#
# COMPACT_ATOMS: atom_id res chain seq x y z
N MET A 1 -0.32 7.51 -7.28
CA MET A 1 0.39 8.33 -6.28
C MET A 1 -0.59 9.03 -5.33
N GLN A 2 -1.61 9.73 -5.84
CA GLN A 2 -2.59 10.46 -5.02
C GLN A 2 -3.22 9.65 -3.87
N LEU A 3 -3.61 8.39 -4.10
CA LEU A 3 -4.22 7.56 -3.05
C LEU A 3 -3.28 7.26 -1.87
N LEU A 4 -2.01 6.96 -2.16
CA LEU A 4 -1.01 6.67 -1.14
C LEU A 4 -0.67 7.94 -0.34
N GLU A 5 -0.55 9.07 -1.02
CA GLU A 5 -0.28 10.37 -0.40
C GLU A 5 -1.42 10.78 0.54
N SER A 6 -2.68 10.65 0.10
CA SER A 6 -3.85 10.86 0.96
C SER A 6 -3.83 9.92 2.17
N GLY A 7 -3.56 8.64 1.96
CA GLY A 7 -3.52 7.66 3.05
C GLY A 7 -2.40 7.92 4.07
N LEU A 8 -1.22 8.33 3.62
CA LEU A 8 -0.12 8.71 4.51
C LEU A 8 -0.41 10.01 5.26
N LYS A 9 -1.11 10.95 4.65
CA LYS A 9 -1.55 12.19 5.30
C LYS A 9 -2.50 11.93 6.47
N VAL A 10 -3.41 10.95 6.34
CA VAL A 10 -4.31 10.51 7.43
C VAL A 10 -3.51 9.92 8.60
N LYS A 11 -2.35 9.32 8.33
CA LYS A 11 -1.42 8.81 9.35
C LYS A 11 -0.37 9.82 9.80
N GLU A 12 -0.53 11.11 9.44
CA GLU A 12 0.43 12.17 9.78
C GLU A 12 1.86 11.87 9.31
N TYR A 13 2.00 11.04 8.27
CA TYR A 13 3.28 10.51 7.78
C TYR A 13 4.09 9.69 8.81
N GLU A 14 3.45 9.22 9.88
CA GLU A 14 4.08 8.39 10.89
C GLU A 14 3.68 6.92 10.72
N LEU A 15 4.68 6.04 10.66
CA LEU A 15 4.50 4.59 10.60
C LEU A 15 5.39 3.91 11.64
N LEU A 16 4.86 2.89 12.29
CA LEU A 16 5.62 2.11 13.26
C LEU A 16 6.57 1.16 12.54
N ARG A 17 7.71 0.85 13.16
CA ARG A 17 8.71 -0.07 12.60
C ARG A 17 8.14 -1.46 12.26
N ARG A 18 7.14 -1.93 13.02
CA ARG A 18 6.45 -3.21 12.79
C ARG A 18 5.65 -3.28 11.49
N ASN A 19 5.31 -2.13 10.91
CA ASN A 19 4.56 -2.05 9.66
C ASN A 19 5.44 -2.33 8.44
N PHE A 20 6.76 -2.37 8.61
CA PHE A 20 7.73 -2.68 7.57
C PHE A 20 8.07 -4.17 7.63
N SER A 21 7.91 -4.83 6.48
CA SER A 21 8.30 -6.23 6.28
C SER A 21 9.78 -6.36 5.96
N GLU A 22 10.33 -7.56 6.18
CA GLU A 22 11.73 -7.88 5.85
C GLU A 22 12.04 -7.77 4.35
N THR A 23 11.02 -7.93 3.49
CA THR A 23 11.15 -7.79 2.03
C THR A 23 11.13 -6.34 1.55
N GLY A 24 11.01 -5.36 2.46
CA GLY A 24 10.98 -3.93 2.12
C GLY A 24 9.60 -3.39 1.75
N CYS A 25 8.56 -4.23 1.80
CA CYS A 25 7.16 -3.79 1.65
C CYS A 25 6.63 -3.25 2.98
N PHE A 26 5.59 -2.41 2.94
CA PHE A 26 4.95 -1.91 4.16
C PHE A 26 3.46 -1.78 3.98
N GLY A 27 2.72 -1.73 5.09
CA GLY A 27 1.28 -1.54 5.06
C GLY A 27 0.75 -0.79 6.27
N PHE A 28 -0.41 -0.18 6.12
CA PHE A 28 -1.11 0.55 7.17
C PHE A 28 -2.62 0.52 6.96
N GLY A 29 -3.36 0.47 8.06
CA GLY A 29 -4.83 0.49 8.05
C GLY A 29 -5.40 1.87 8.38
N ILE A 30 -6.48 2.24 7.72
CA ILE A 30 -7.30 3.42 7.98
C ILE A 30 -8.65 2.94 8.51
N GLN A 31 -9.07 3.43 9.67
CA GLN A 31 -10.35 3.04 10.28
C GLN A 31 -11.54 3.68 9.57
N GLU A 32 -11.41 4.92 9.10
CA GLU A 32 -12.52 5.61 8.43
C GLU A 32 -12.12 6.06 7.04
N HIS A 33 -12.73 5.48 6.01
CA HIS A 33 -12.50 5.91 4.63
C HIS A 33 -12.94 7.37 4.37
N ILE A 34 -13.70 7.99 5.29
CA ILE A 34 -14.10 9.40 5.20
C ILE A 34 -12.86 10.31 5.26
N ASP A 35 -11.84 9.93 6.02
CA ASP A 35 -10.58 10.68 6.14
C ASP A 35 -9.80 10.76 4.82
N LEU A 36 -10.06 9.82 3.89
CA LEU A 36 -9.49 9.84 2.54
C LEU A 36 -10.16 10.89 1.62
N GLY A 37 -11.19 11.60 2.10
CA GLY A 37 -11.93 12.61 1.33
C GLY A 37 -12.98 12.04 0.39
N ILE A 38 -13.36 10.77 0.58
CA ILE A 38 -14.45 10.13 -0.17
C ILE A 38 -15.78 10.64 0.39
N LYS A 39 -16.74 10.94 -0.51
CA LYS A 39 -18.07 11.37 -0.08
C LYS A 39 -18.74 10.28 0.74
N TYR A 40 -19.31 10.69 1.87
CA TYR A 40 -20.16 9.84 2.68
C TYR A 40 -21.42 9.47 1.91
N ASP A 41 -21.70 8.17 1.80
CA ASP A 41 -22.96 7.62 1.31
C ASP A 41 -23.61 6.83 2.46
N PRO A 42 -24.81 7.24 2.93
CA PRO A 42 -25.52 6.57 4.02
C PRO A 42 -25.82 5.08 3.76
N SER A 43 -25.86 4.66 2.49
CA SER A 43 -26.14 3.27 2.13
C SER A 43 -24.94 2.34 2.36
N THR A 44 -23.72 2.85 2.24
CA THR A 44 -22.47 2.09 2.37
C THR A 44 -21.97 2.04 3.80
N GLY A 45 -22.26 3.07 4.60
CA GLY A 45 -21.79 3.17 5.99
C GLY A 45 -20.31 3.52 6.11
N ILE A 46 -19.80 3.56 7.35
CA ILE A 46 -18.37 3.76 7.66
C ILE A 46 -17.67 2.42 7.61
N TYR A 47 -16.54 2.36 6.93
CA TYR A 47 -15.76 1.13 6.80
C TYR A 47 -14.26 1.43 6.81
N ASP A 48 -13.55 0.47 7.39
CA ASP A 48 -12.11 0.40 7.52
C ASP A 48 -11.48 -0.12 6.21
N MET A 49 -10.24 0.28 5.93
CA MET A 49 -9.45 -0.17 4.79
C MET A 49 -8.01 -0.45 5.20
N ASP A 50 -7.43 -1.51 4.64
CA ASP A 50 -5.99 -1.78 4.77
C ASP A 50 -5.25 -1.49 3.46
N PHE A 51 -4.13 -0.80 3.57
CA PHE A 51 -3.21 -0.54 2.47
C PHE A 51 -1.98 -1.42 2.61
N TYR A 52 -1.59 -2.07 1.52
CA TYR A 52 -0.32 -2.78 1.40
C TYR A 52 0.44 -2.27 0.17
N VAL A 53 1.64 -1.78 0.40
CA VAL A 53 2.50 -1.16 -0.60
C VAL A 53 3.70 -2.07 -0.85
N VAL A 54 3.81 -2.53 -2.10
CA VAL A 54 4.93 -3.33 -2.57
C VAL A 54 5.98 -2.41 -3.20
N LEU A 55 7.19 -2.44 -2.66
CA LEU A 55 8.34 -1.73 -3.21
C LEU A 55 9.23 -2.73 -3.94
N GLU A 56 9.49 -2.49 -5.22
CA GLU A 56 10.36 -3.33 -6.04
C GLU A 56 11.43 -2.49 -6.74
N CYS A 57 12.64 -3.05 -6.86
CA CYS A 57 13.70 -2.45 -7.64
C CYS A 57 13.40 -2.60 -9.15
N PRO A 58 13.87 -1.66 -10.00
CA PRO A 58 13.88 -1.86 -11.44
C PRO A 58 14.59 -3.17 -11.80
N GLY A 59 13.93 -4.05 -12.56
CA GLY A 59 14.46 -5.37 -12.93
C GLY A 59 13.64 -6.56 -12.42
N TYR A 60 12.73 -6.34 -11.46
CA TYR A 60 11.85 -7.40 -10.94
C TYR A 60 10.94 -8.05 -11.99
N ARG A 61 10.69 -7.37 -13.12
CA ARG A 61 9.99 -7.94 -14.29
C ARG A 61 10.54 -9.30 -14.75
N VAL A 62 11.82 -9.59 -14.54
CA VAL A 62 12.46 -10.87 -14.90
C VAL A 62 11.81 -12.07 -14.19
N GLY A 63 11.32 -11.89 -12.96
CA GLY A 63 10.60 -12.91 -12.21
C GLY A 63 9.12 -13.05 -12.61
N HIS A 64 8.51 -12.02 -13.19
CA HIS A 64 7.09 -12.00 -13.56
C HIS A 64 6.82 -12.34 -15.04
N ARG A 65 7.80 -12.16 -15.93
CA ARG A 65 7.62 -12.39 -17.37
C ARG A 65 7.47 -13.89 -17.69
N SER A 66 6.60 -14.24 -18.63
CA SER A 66 6.43 -15.62 -19.09
C SER A 66 7.63 -16.13 -19.91
N ARG A 67 8.12 -15.33 -20.87
CA ARG A 67 9.27 -15.71 -21.71
C ARG A 67 10.59 -15.42 -21.00
N CYS A 68 11.48 -16.42 -20.97
CA CYS A 68 12.81 -16.32 -20.33
C CYS A 68 12.70 -15.88 -18.86
N ASN A 69 11.77 -16.48 -18.11
CA ASN A 69 11.69 -16.27 -16.68
C ASN A 69 12.99 -16.74 -16.00
N SER A 70 13.45 -16.00 -15.01
CA SER A 70 14.58 -16.45 -14.20
C SER A 70 14.47 -15.86 -12.80
N ARG A 71 15.15 -16.48 -11.83
CA ARG A 71 15.20 -15.98 -10.47
C ARG A 71 15.89 -14.62 -10.45
N ILE A 72 15.31 -13.68 -9.72
CA ILE A 72 15.92 -12.36 -9.47
C ILE A 72 17.11 -12.57 -8.54
N GLY A 73 18.27 -12.03 -8.91
CA GLY A 73 19.47 -12.07 -8.08
C GLY A 73 19.28 -11.22 -6.83
N ILE A 74 19.83 -11.69 -5.72
CA ILE A 74 19.95 -10.94 -4.47
C ILE A 74 21.21 -10.08 -4.56
#